data_AF-R2RSC8-F1
#
_entry.id   AF-R2RSC8-F1
#
_cell.length_a   1.000
_cell.length_b   1.000
_cell.length_c   1.000
_cell.angle_alpha   90.00
_cell.angle_beta   90.00
_cell.angle_gamma   90.00
#
_symmetry.space_group_name_H-M   'P 1'
#
loop_
_entity.id
_entity.type
_entity.pdbx_description
1 polymer ?
#
loop_
_entity_poly.entity_id
_entity_poly.type
_entity_poly.pdbx_seq_one_letter_code
_entity_poly.pdbx_strand_id
1 'polypeptide(L)'
;MTSSINDLIARKKASSPQFAAEFEKEKQRLNVAVAVAQLRDELGMTQRELAEKVGKPQSTIARIENGSMNVSFNVLYEIATSVGKEVTIGFK
;
A
#
# COMPACT_ATOMS: atom_id res chain seq x y z
N MET A 1 -4.25 18.53 15.22
CA MET A 1 -4.36 19.04 13.82
C MET A 1 -5.07 18.08 12.86
N THR A 2 -5.31 16.81 13.20
CA THR A 2 -5.94 15.82 12.32
C THR A 2 -7.47 15.89 12.20
N SER A 3 -8.18 16.47 13.19
CA SER A 3 -9.65 16.54 13.19
C SER A 3 -10.21 17.24 11.95
N SER A 4 -9.63 18.40 11.57
CA SER A 4 -10.13 19.22 10.46
C SER A 4 -10.14 18.51 9.10
N ILE A 5 -9.12 17.69 8.82
CA ILE A 5 -9.01 16.94 7.56
C ILE A 5 -10.00 15.78 7.54
N ASN A 6 -10.10 15.03 8.64
CA ASN A 6 -11.05 13.93 8.75
C ASN A 6 -12.50 14.42 8.59
N ASP A 7 -12.83 15.56 9.19
CA ASP A 7 -14.15 16.19 9.09
C ASP A 7 -14.45 16.64 7.65
N LEU A 8 -13.47 17.21 6.94
CA LEU A 8 -13.59 17.58 5.53
C LEU A 8 -13.85 16.36 4.65
N ILE A 9 -13.08 15.29 4.84
CA ILE A 9 -13.27 14.02 4.10
C ILE A 9 -14.66 13.47 4.36
N ALA A 10 -15.12 13.42 5.61
CA ALA A 10 -16.45 12.93 5.96
C ALA A 10 -17.56 13.72 5.25
N ARG A 11 -17.48 15.06 5.26
CA ARG A 11 -18.41 15.92 4.53
C ARG A 11 -18.38 15.66 3.02
N LYS A 12 -17.19 15.55 2.43
CA LYS A 12 -17.03 15.30 0.99
C LYS A 12 -17.60 13.94 0.58
N LYS A 13 -17.35 12.89 1.36
CA LYS A 13 -17.94 11.55 1.15
C LYS A 13 -19.46 11.58 1.21
N ALA A 14 -20.04 12.30 2.17
CA ALA A 14 -21.49 12.42 2.30
C ALA A 14 -22.12 13.20 1.12
N SER A 15 -21.42 14.19 0.57
CA SER A 15 -21.92 15.04 -0.52
C SER A 15 -21.71 14.48 -1.93
N SER A 16 -20.85 13.47 -2.13
CA SER A 16 -20.49 12.99 -3.46
C SER A 16 -20.19 11.48 -3.44
N PRO A 17 -21.06 10.66 -4.08
CA PRO A 17 -20.82 9.23 -4.24
C PRO A 17 -19.53 8.92 -5.01
N GLN A 18 -19.21 9.72 -6.03
CA GLN A 18 -17.97 9.57 -6.80
C GLN A 18 -16.73 9.79 -5.92
N PHE A 19 -16.73 10.85 -5.10
CA PHE A 19 -15.64 11.08 -4.16
C PHE A 19 -15.52 9.94 -3.16
N ALA A 20 -16.65 9.44 -2.63
CA ALA A 20 -16.64 8.32 -1.69
C ALA A 20 -16.03 7.05 -2.30
N ALA A 21 -16.39 6.71 -3.54
CA ALA A 21 -15.85 5.55 -4.24
C ALA A 21 -14.34 5.66 -4.51
N GLU A 22 -13.89 6.80 -5.05
CA GLU A 22 -12.46 7.02 -5.30
C GLU A 22 -11.65 7.10 -4.00
N PHE A 23 -12.20 7.70 -2.94
CA PHE A 23 -11.56 7.73 -1.63
C PHE A 23 -11.36 6.32 -1.05
N GLU A 24 -12.37 5.45 -1.12
CA GLU A 24 -12.23 4.08 -0.63
C GLU A 24 -11.19 3.30 -1.45
N LYS A 25 -11.19 3.44 -2.78
CA LYS A 25 -10.17 2.85 -3.64
C LYS A 25 -8.75 3.33 -3.29
N GLU A 26 -8.60 4.63 -3.07
CA GLU A 26 -7.33 5.25 -2.66
C GLU A 26 -6.89 4.74 -1.29
N LYS A 27 -7.80 4.66 -0.34
CA LYS A 27 -7.56 4.10 1.00
C LYS A 27 -7.07 2.66 0.92
N GLN A 28 -7.67 1.82 0.07
CA GLN A 28 -7.17 0.45 -0.13
C GLN A 28 -5.76 0.43 -0.70
N ARG A 29 -5.44 1.31 -1.66
CA ARG A 29 -4.08 1.42 -2.21
C ARG A 29 -3.07 1.81 -1.14
N LEU A 30 -3.41 2.77 -0.28
CA LEU A 30 -2.56 3.18 0.85
C LEU A 30 -2.40 2.08 1.90
N ASN A 31 -3.44 1.29 2.18
CA ASN A 31 -3.32 0.15 3.09
C ASN A 31 -2.28 -0.86 2.59
N VAL A 32 -2.26 -1.15 1.28
CA VAL A 32 -1.25 -2.02 0.68
C VAL A 32 0.15 -1.40 0.76
N ALA A 33 0.27 -0.10 0.48
CA ALA A 33 1.53 0.63 0.59
C ALA A 33 2.13 0.53 2.01
N VAL A 34 1.30 0.76 3.03
CA VAL A 34 1.67 0.65 4.44
C VAL A 34 2.07 -0.78 4.80
N ALA A 35 1.32 -1.80 4.34
CA ALA A 35 1.63 -3.19 4.64
C ALA A 35 3.00 -3.62 4.07
N VAL A 36 3.36 -3.18 2.87
CA VAL A 36 4.68 -3.46 2.27
C VAL A 36 5.80 -2.73 3.01
N ALA A 37 5.59 -1.46 3.38
CA ALA A 37 6.56 -0.69 4.16
C ALA A 37 6.80 -1.31 5.54
N GLN A 38 5.74 -1.74 6.22
CA GLN A 38 5.82 -2.42 7.52
C GLN A 38 6.58 -3.75 7.41
N LEU A 39 6.26 -4.58 6.41
CA LEU A 39 7.00 -5.82 6.16
C LEU A 39 8.50 -5.53 5.96
N ARG A 40 8.84 -4.50 5.19
CA ARG A 40 10.22 -4.11 4.95
C ARG A 40 10.92 -3.66 6.25
N ASP A 41 10.24 -2.83 7.05
CA ASP A 41 10.76 -2.32 8.32
C ASP A 41 10.95 -3.45 9.35
N GLU A 42 10.03 -4.41 9.43
CA GLU A 42 10.14 -5.61 10.29
C GLU A 42 11.35 -6.47 9.95
N LEU A 43 11.75 -6.49 8.68
CA LEU A 43 12.92 -7.21 8.19
C LEU A 43 14.22 -6.40 8.34
N GLY A 44 14.15 -5.14 8.79
CA GLY A 44 15.30 -4.25 8.91
C GLY A 44 15.94 -3.88 7.57
N MET A 45 15.16 -3.91 6.48
CA MET A 45 15.68 -3.70 5.11
C MET A 45 15.45 -2.27 4.64
N THR A 46 16.39 -1.76 3.84
CA THR A 46 16.19 -0.61 2.97
C THR A 46 15.32 -0.97 1.77
N GLN A 47 14.71 0.02 1.12
CA GLN A 47 13.91 -0.21 -0.10
C GLN A 47 14.73 -0.87 -1.21
N ARG A 48 16.04 -0.58 -1.27
CA ARG A 48 16.95 -1.17 -2.25
C ARG A 48 17.21 -2.65 -1.96
N GLU A 49 17.47 -3.02 -0.70
CA GLU A 49 17.70 -4.41 -0.32
C GLU A 49 16.47 -5.28 -0.56
N LEU A 50 15.28 -4.79 -0.23
CA LEU A 50 14.04 -5.51 -0.55
C LEU A 50 13.89 -5.67 -2.06
N ALA A 51 14.16 -4.62 -2.84
CA ALA A 51 14.07 -4.68 -4.29
C ALA A 51 15.04 -5.69 -4.91
N GLU A 52 16.29 -5.71 -4.45
CA GLU A 52 17.31 -6.68 -4.85
C GLU A 52 16.87 -8.12 -4.54
N LYS A 53 16.31 -8.36 -3.35
CA LYS A 53 15.82 -9.68 -2.95
C LYS A 53 14.63 -10.17 -3.79
N VAL A 54 13.77 -9.26 -4.23
CA VAL A 54 12.60 -9.55 -5.08
C VAL A 54 12.98 -9.60 -6.57
N GLY A 55 14.19 -9.14 -6.95
CA GLY A 55 14.60 -9.04 -8.35
C GLY A 55 13.89 -7.92 -9.12
N LYS A 56 13.64 -6.78 -8.46
CA LYS A 56 12.97 -5.61 -9.06
C LYS A 56 13.79 -4.33 -8.89
N PRO A 57 13.55 -3.29 -9.72
CA PRO A 57 14.12 -1.97 -9.48
C PRO A 57 13.66 -1.39 -8.14
N GLN A 58 14.54 -0.70 -7.41
CA GLN A 58 14.20 0.01 -6.16
C GLN A 58 13.02 0.99 -6.34
N SER A 59 12.92 1.62 -7.51
CA SER A 59 11.81 2.51 -7.87
C SER A 59 10.44 1.79 -7.89
N THR A 60 10.42 0.47 -8.02
CA THR A 60 9.18 -0.32 -7.92
C THR A 60 8.73 -0.40 -6.46
N ILE A 61 9.63 -0.77 -5.54
CA ILE A 61 9.34 -0.79 -4.10
C ILE A 61 8.95 0.62 -3.61
N ALA A 62 9.68 1.65 -4.02
CA ALA A 62 9.36 3.03 -3.66
C ALA A 62 7.97 3.48 -4.14
N ARG A 63 7.57 3.15 -5.38
CA ARG A 63 6.24 3.49 -5.88
C ARG A 63 5.12 2.73 -5.15
N ILE A 64 5.37 1.49 -4.75
CA ILE A 64 4.42 0.71 -3.95
C ILE A 64 4.26 1.36 -2.58
N GLU A 65 5.36 1.61 -1.85
CA GLU A 65 5.33 2.18 -0.50
C GLU A 65 4.82 3.62 -0.45
N ASN A 66 5.01 4.40 -1.52
CA ASN A 66 4.45 5.74 -1.64
C ASN A 66 2.97 5.73 -2.07
N GLY A 67 2.39 4.56 -2.36
CA GLY A 67 1.02 4.44 -2.87
C GLY A 67 0.82 5.14 -4.21
N SER A 68 1.86 5.29 -5.03
CA SER A 68 1.78 5.97 -6.34
C SER A 68 1.56 5.02 -7.52
N MET A 69 1.44 3.72 -7.25
CA MET A 69 1.08 2.72 -8.25
C MET A 69 0.05 1.71 -7.73
N ASN A 70 -0.78 1.19 -8.63
CA ASN A 70 -1.61 0.04 -8.34
C ASN A 70 -0.75 -1.23 -8.47
N VAL A 71 -0.44 -1.87 -7.34
CA VAL A 71 0.38 -3.08 -7.32
C VAL A 71 -0.47 -4.31 -7.62
N SER A 72 0.03 -5.20 -8.47
CA SER A 72 -0.67 -6.44 -8.77
C SER A 72 -0.45 -7.48 -7.67
N PHE A 73 -1.37 -8.43 -7.57
CA PHE A 73 -1.23 -9.57 -6.66
C PHE A 73 0.09 -10.34 -6.89
N ASN A 74 0.49 -10.56 -8.15
CA ASN A 74 1.75 -11.26 -8.45
C ASN A 74 2.97 -10.57 -7.83
N VAL A 75 3.02 -9.23 -7.85
CA VAL A 75 4.13 -8.50 -7.22
C VAL A 75 4.09 -8.63 -5.70
N LEU A 76 2.91 -8.60 -5.08
CA LEU A 76 2.78 -8.84 -3.63
C LEU A 76 3.20 -10.26 -3.25
N TYR A 77 2.85 -11.23 -4.09
CA TYR A 77 3.23 -12.63 -3.92
C TYR A 77 4.75 -12.82 -4.04
N GLU A 78 5.40 -12.22 -5.04
CA GLU A 78 6.86 -12.23 -5.20
C GLU A 78 7.56 -11.57 -4.01
N ILE A 79 7.03 -10.46 -3.50
CA ILE A 79 7.55 -9.80 -2.30
C ILE A 79 7.50 -10.77 -1.12
N ALA A 80 6.31 -11.30 -0.79
CA ALA A 80 6.13 -12.18 0.36
C ALA A 80 6.99 -13.44 0.29
N THR A 81 7.00 -14.12 -0.87
CA THR A 81 7.76 -15.36 -1.05
C THR A 81 9.28 -15.13 -0.99
N SER A 82 9.78 -13.99 -1.49
CA SER A 82 11.21 -13.64 -1.38
C SER A 82 11.69 -13.49 0.07
N VAL A 83 10.78 -13.26 1.02
CA VAL A 83 11.08 -13.08 2.46
C VAL A 83 10.54 -14.22 3.33
N GLY A 84 10.10 -15.32 2.72
CA GLY A 84 9.59 -16.49 3.45
C GLY A 84 8.26 -16.21 4.18
N LYS A 85 7.44 -15.30 3.63
CA LYS A 85 6.11 -14.94 4.13
C LYS A 85 5.04 -15.35 3.12
N GLU A 86 3.79 -15.26 3.55
CA GLU A 86 2.62 -15.59 2.73
C GLU A 86 1.68 -14.38 2.59
N VAL A 87 1.01 -14.28 1.45
CA VAL A 87 -0.04 -13.28 1.23
C VAL A 87 -1.38 -13.87 1.67
N THR A 88 -2.08 -13.20 2.57
CA THR A 88 -3.46 -13.57 2.97
C THR A 88 -4.48 -12.61 2.38
N ILE A 89 -5.57 -13.13 1.81
CA ILE A 89 -6.68 -12.35 1.26
C ILE A 89 -7.92 -12.59 2.13
N GLY A 90 -8.61 -11.51 2.52
CA GLY A 90 -9.89 -11.57 3.21
C GLY A 90 -10.89 -10.61 2.58
N PHE A 91 -12.13 -11.08 2.40
CA PHE A 91 -13.27 -10.26 1.99
C PHE A 91 -13.99 -9.75 3.24
N LYS A 92 -14.48 -8.51 3.19
CA LYS A 92 -15.24 -7.87 4.27
C LYS A 92 -16.52 -7.28 3.71
#